data_AF-A0A924B391-F1
#
_entry.id   AF-A0A924B391-F1
#
_cell.length_a   1.000
_cell.length_b   1.000
_cell.length_c   1.000
_cell.angle_alpha   90.00
_cell.angle_beta   90.00
_cell.angle_gamma   90.00
#
_symmetry.space_group_name_H-M   'P 1'
#
loop_
_entity.id
_entity.type
_entity.pdbx_description
1 polymer ?
#
loop_
_entity_poly.entity_id
_entity_poly.type
_entity_poly.pdbx_seq_one_letter_code
_entity_poly.pdbx_strand_id
1 'polypeptide(L)'
;MKPFINIGFIHLPTFYLVMSLALLTVLSFLAVQIEKYKNFDRKIAFDLALVIMVFGFIGGRLFHVVYEEPRYYMKFPLQILQFWNGGYVYFGG
;
A
#
# COMPACT_ATOMS: atom_id res chain seq x y z
N MET A 1 22.94 -2.31 0.63
CA MET A 1 22.25 -2.22 1.94
C MET A 1 21.31 -3.42 2.03
N LYS A 2 21.36 -4.24 3.10
CA LYS A 2 20.45 -5.39 3.22
C LYS A 2 19.04 -4.84 3.46
N PRO A 3 18.06 -5.05 2.57
CA PRO A 3 16.76 -4.38 2.66
C PRO A 3 15.82 -5.09 3.66
N PHE A 4 16.38 -5.68 4.73
CA PHE A 4 15.65 -6.49 5.68
C PHE A 4 16.14 -6.17 7.09
N ILE A 5 15.21 -5.81 7.97
CA ILE A 5 15.43 -5.76 9.41
C ILE A 5 15.00 -7.11 9.96
N ASN A 6 15.95 -7.85 10.51
CA ASN A 6 15.70 -9.15 11.11
C ASN A 6 15.40 -8.95 12.60
N ILE A 7 14.15 -9.15 13.00
CA ILE A 7 13.77 -9.21 14.42
C ILE A 7 13.52 -10.68 14.74
N GLY A 8 14.57 -11.37 15.20
CA GLY A 8 14.52 -12.81 15.49
C GLY A 8 14.12 -13.63 14.27
N PHE A 9 12.88 -14.13 14.25
CA PHE A 9 12.29 -14.96 13.18
C PHE A 9 11.54 -14.18 12.09
N ILE A 10 11.32 -12.87 12.27
CA ILE A 10 10.55 -12.06 11.32
C ILE A 10 11.50 -11.26 10.44
N HIS A 11 11.46 -11.53 9.14
CA HIS A 11 12.13 -10.73 8.12
C HIS A 11 11.20 -9.60 7.69
N LEU A 12 11.47 -8.37 8.15
CA LEU A 12 10.70 -7.20 7.74
C LEU A 12 11.47 -6.42 6.68
N PRO A 13 10.97 -6.38 5.42
CA PRO A 13 11.54 -5.51 4.41
C PRO A 13 11.51 -4.05 4.85
N THR A 14 12.64 -3.34 4.71
CA THR A 14 12.75 -1.92 5.07
C THR A 14 11.75 -1.05 4.30
N PHE A 15 11.33 -1.50 3.11
CA PHE A 15 10.30 -0.86 2.30
C PHE A 15 8.99 -0.63 3.06
N TYR A 16 8.50 -1.63 3.80
CA TYR A 16 7.24 -1.49 4.55
C TYR A 16 7.34 -0.44 5.66
N LEU A 17 8.51 -0.29 6.27
CA LEU A 17 8.74 0.73 7.29
C LEU A 17 8.70 2.14 6.69
N VAL A 18 9.37 2.33 5.55
CA VAL A 18 9.35 3.61 4.84
C VAL A 18 7.94 3.96 4.37
N MET A 19 7.21 3.00 3.81
CA MET A 19 5.82 3.18 3.39
C MET A 19 4.90 3.54 4.57
N SER A 20 5.03 2.83 5.71
CA SER A 20 4.25 3.16 6.91
C SER A 20 4.54 4.57 7.41
N LEU A 21 5.81 5.00 7.40
CA LEU A 21 6.19 6.33 7.84
C LEU A 21 5.65 7.41 6.90
N ALA A 22 5.72 7.18 5.59
CA ALA A 22 5.16 8.08 4.58
C ALA A 22 3.63 8.22 4.71
N LEU A 23 2.91 7.13 4.98
CA LEU A 23 1.47 7.19 5.21
C LEU A 23 1.12 8.00 6.47
N LEU A 24 1.88 7.80 7.56
CA LEU A 24 1.66 8.55 8.80
C LEU A 24 1.89 10.06 8.62
N THR A 25 2.93 10.45 7.88
CA THR A 25 3.20 11.87 7.63
C THR A 25 2.12 12.51 6.76
N VAL A 26 1.66 11.82 5.71
CA VAL A 26 0.56 12.29 4.84
C VAL A 26 -0.74 12.44 5.61
N LEU A 27 -1.12 11.45 6.43
CA LEU A 27 -2.34 11.50 7.24
C LEU A 27 -2.28 12.60 8.31
N SER A 28 -1.12 12.80 8.94
CA SER A 28 -0.92 13.88 9.92
C SER A 28 -1.02 15.26 9.26
N PHE A 29 -0.42 15.40 8.07
CA PHE A 29 -0.52 16.64 7.29
C PHE A 29 -1.96 16.93 6.86
N LEU A 30 -2.68 15.90 6.39
CA LEU A 30 -4.09 16.01 6.00
C LEU A 30 -4.96 16.48 7.18
N ALA A 31 -4.74 15.94 8.39
CA ALA A 31 -5.45 16.37 9.60
C ALA A 31 -5.29 17.88 9.86
N VAL A 32 -4.05 18.38 9.81
CA VAL A 32 -3.74 19.79 10.03
C VAL A 32 -4.39 20.68 8.97
N GLN A 33 -4.41 20.22 7.70
CA GLN A 33 -5.03 20.98 6.63
C GLN A 33 -6.55 21.06 6.79
N ILE A 34 -7.22 19.97 7.16
CA ILE A 34 -8.67 19.98 7.37
C ILE A 34 -9.05 20.92 8.52
N GLU A 35 -8.26 20.97 9.59
CA GLU A 35 -8.51 21.89 10.71
C GLU A 35 -8.31 23.36 10.32
N LYS A 36 -7.36 23.65 9.43
CA LYS A 36 -7.14 24.99 8.86
C LYS A 36 -8.27 25.41 7.92
N TYR A 37 -8.68 24.51 7.05
CA TYR A 37 -9.74 24.71 6.07
C TYR A 37 -11.03 24.06 6.58
N LYS A 38 -11.72 24.72 7.54
CA LYS A 38 -12.98 24.29 8.20
C LYS A 38 -14.17 23.96 7.27
N ASN A 39 -13.95 23.89 5.97
CA ASN A 39 -14.94 23.56 4.94
C ASN A 39 -15.14 22.05 4.76
N PHE A 40 -14.28 21.20 5.32
CA PHE A 40 -14.33 19.75 5.11
C PHE A 40 -14.52 18.98 6.42
N ASP A 41 -15.36 17.94 6.37
CA ASP A 41 -15.51 17.00 7.49
C ASP A 41 -14.27 16.10 7.56
N ARG A 42 -13.62 16.13 8.72
CA ARG A 42 -12.47 15.29 9.02
C ARG A 42 -12.79 13.81 8.83
N LYS A 43 -13.99 13.34 9.18
CA LYS A 43 -14.38 11.94 9.01
C LYS A 43 -14.32 11.51 7.55
N ILE A 44 -14.97 12.28 6.66
CA ILE A 44 -15.03 11.98 5.22
C ILE A 44 -13.64 11.92 4.62
N ALA A 45 -12.75 12.84 4.99
CA ALA A 45 -11.39 12.86 4.45
C ALA A 45 -10.55 11.65 4.88
N PHE A 46 -10.68 11.21 6.14
CA PHE A 46 -10.01 10.01 6.62
C PHE A 46 -10.62 8.73 6.02
N ASP A 47 -11.94 8.66 5.90
CA ASP A 47 -12.62 7.54 5.24
C ASP A 47 -12.18 7.41 3.78
N LEU A 48 -12.12 8.53 3.05
CA LEU A 48 -11.64 8.56 1.67
C LEU A 48 -10.17 8.16 1.57
N ALA A 49 -9.31 8.66 2.47
CA ALA A 49 -7.89 8.27 2.50
C ALA A 49 -7.73 6.76 2.70
N LEU A 50 -8.49 6.16 3.63
CA LEU A 50 -8.48 4.72 3.86
C LEU A 50 -8.96 3.94 2.63
N VAL A 51 -10.04 4.38 1.99
CA VAL A 51 -10.54 3.77 0.75
C VAL A 51 -9.46 3.82 -0.33
N ILE A 52 -8.86 4.98 -0.60
CA ILE A 52 -7.80 5.14 -1.60
C ILE A 52 -6.61 4.23 -1.29
N MET A 53 -6.18 4.14 -0.03
CA MET A 53 -5.08 3.27 0.38
C MET A 53 -5.37 1.79 0.11
N VAL A 54 -6.57 1.33 0.43
CA VAL A 54 -6.99 -0.06 0.20
C VAL A 54 -7.07 -0.36 -1.30
N PHE A 55 -7.72 0.52 -2.07
CA PHE A 55 -7.85 0.34 -3.51
C PHE A 55 -6.52 0.47 -4.25
N GLY A 56 -5.60 1.32 -3.82
CA GLY A 56 -4.24 1.42 -4.37
C GLY A 56 -3.45 0.14 -4.13
N PHE A 57 -3.51 -0.42 -2.92
CA PHE A 57 -2.87 -1.70 -2.61
C PHE A 57 -3.42 -2.85 -3.45
N ILE A 58 -4.75 -2.96 -3.55
CA ILE A 58 -5.41 -3.99 -4.37
C ILE A 58 -5.10 -3.78 -5.86
N GLY A 59 -5.17 -2.53 -6.33
CA GLY A 59 -4.92 -2.16 -7.72
C GLY A 59 -3.49 -2.47 -8.14
N GLY A 60 -2.49 -2.10 -7.34
CA GLY A 60 -1.09 -2.42 -7.57
C GLY A 60 -0.84 -3.92 -7.72
N ARG A 61 -1.55 -4.75 -6.95
CA ARG A 61 -1.48 -6.21 -7.04
C ARG A 61 -2.19 -6.75 -8.29
N LEU A 62 -3.41 -6.29 -8.56
CA LEU A 62 -4.18 -6.73 -9.72
C LEU A 62 -3.50 -6.34 -11.04
N PHE A 63 -2.93 -5.13 -11.12
CA PHE A 63 -2.16 -4.70 -12.28
C PHE A 63 -0.88 -5.51 -12.46
N HIS A 64 -0.16 -5.87 -11.38
CA HIS A 64 0.96 -6.81 -11.48
C HIS A 64 0.53 -8.15 -12.09
N VAL A 65 -0.63 -8.67 -11.68
CA VAL A 65 -1.16 -9.93 -12.19
C VAL A 65 -1.53 -9.85 -13.66
N VAL A 66 -2.17 -8.77 -14.10
CA VAL A 66 -2.66 -8.63 -15.48
C VAL A 66 -1.57 -8.18 -16.45
N TYR A 67 -0.69 -7.27 -16.03
CA TYR A 67 0.25 -6.58 -16.91
C TYR A 67 1.63 -7.24 -16.95
N GLU A 68 2.20 -7.63 -15.80
CA GLU A 68 3.56 -8.17 -15.75
C GLU A 68 3.59 -9.67 -16.01
N GLU A 69 2.80 -10.47 -15.28
CA GLU A 69 2.95 -11.93 -15.31
C GLU A 69 1.62 -12.72 -15.45
N PRO A 70 0.77 -12.42 -16.44
CA PRO A 70 -0.55 -13.04 -16.57
C PRO A 70 -0.48 -14.57 -16.73
N ARG A 71 0.51 -15.08 -17.47
CA ARG A 71 0.68 -16.54 -17.70
C ARG A 71 1.06 -17.31 -16.43
N TYR A 72 1.79 -16.67 -15.52
CA TYR A 72 2.19 -17.27 -14.26
C TYR A 72 1.00 -17.43 -13.31
N TYR A 73 0.18 -16.39 -13.17
CA TYR A 73 -1.00 -16.41 -12.31
C TYR A 73 -2.14 -17.28 -12.85
N MET A 74 -2.22 -17.50 -14.18
CA MET A 74 -3.13 -18.50 -14.74
C MET A 74 -2.80 -19.93 -14.29
N LYS A 75 -1.50 -20.25 -14.08
CA LYS A 75 -1.07 -21.56 -13.58
C LYS A 75 -1.18 -21.67 -12.06
N PHE A 76 -1.04 -20.55 -11.35
CA PHE A 76 -1.06 -20.51 -9.89
C PHE A 76 -1.97 -19.38 -9.35
N PRO A 77 -3.31 -19.52 -9.48
CA PRO A 77 -4.24 -18.44 -9.13
C PRO A 77 -4.20 -18.07 -7.64
N LEU A 78 -3.89 -19.03 -6.76
CA LEU A 78 -3.74 -18.79 -5.32
C LEU A 78 -2.58 -17.83 -4.98
N GLN A 79 -1.61 -17.65 -5.87
CA GLN A 79 -0.49 -16.75 -5.61
C GLN A 79 -0.87 -15.27 -5.74
N ILE A 80 -2.01 -14.95 -6.36
CA ILE A 80 -2.54 -13.59 -6.41
C ILE A 80 -2.74 -13.03 -4.99
N LEU A 81 -3.19 -13.88 -4.05
CA LEU A 81 -3.44 -13.50 -2.65
C LEU A 81 -2.17 -13.45 -1.78
N GLN A 82 -1.04 -13.98 -2.27
CA GLN A 82 0.22 -14.02 -1.52
C GLN A 82 0.98 -12.70 -1.64
N PHE A 83 0.39 -11.64 -1.09
CA PHE A 83 0.94 -10.29 -1.15
C PHE A 83 2.30 -10.13 -0.44
N TRP A 84 2.61 -11.02 0.50
CA TRP A 84 3.89 -11.03 1.22
C TRP A 84 5.08 -11.49 0.37
N ASN A 85 4.83 -12.16 -0.77
CA ASN A 85 5.89 -12.53 -1.71
C ASN A 85 6.35 -11.34 -2.59
N GLY A 86 5.79 -10.14 -2.37
CA GLY A 86 5.99 -8.98 -3.22
C GLY A 86 5.14 -9.07 -4.50
N GLY A 87 5.46 -8.24 -5.50
CA GLY A 87 4.75 -8.19 -6.78
C GLY A 87 3.65 -7.12 -6.82
N TYR A 88 4.09 -5.86 -6.88
CA TYR A 88 3.24 -4.68 -7.04
C TYR A 88 3.76 -3.85 -8.20
N VAL A 89 2.85 -3.30 -8.98
CA VAL A 89 3.17 -2.38 -10.06
C VAL A 89 2.73 -0.98 -9.68
N TYR A 90 3.64 -0.01 -9.80
CA TYR A 90 3.36 1.40 -9.52
C TYR A 90 2.21 1.97 -10.38
N PHE A 91 2.01 1.45 -11.58
CA PHE A 91 0.90 1.87 -12.45
C PHE A 91 -0.49 1.45 -11.94
N GLY A 92 -0.56 0.50 -11.00
CA GLY A 92 -1.84 0.00 -10.48
C GLY A 92 -2.40 0.76 -9.28
N GLY A 93 -1.66 1.71 -8.73
CA GLY A 93 -2.03 2.45 -7.51
C GLY A 93 -0.84 2.94 -6.72
#